data_AF-X1UGY7-F1
#
_entry.id   AF-X1UGY7-F1
#
_cell.length_a   1.000
_cell.length_b   1.000
_cell.length_c   1.000
_cell.angle_alpha   90.00
_cell.angle_beta   90.00
_cell.angle_gamma   90.00
#
_symmetry.space_group_name_H-M   'P 1'
#
loop_
_entity.id
_entity.type
_entity.pdbx_description
1 polymer ?
#
loop_
_entity_poly.entity_id
_entity_poly.type
_entity_poly.pdbx_seq_one_letter_code
_entity_poly.pdbx_strand_id
1 'polypeptide(L)'
;AEIVANVTSGQATQIVVLSLPESSPEFLVLESVTADNTDLTLANNAQIYVTRDDDTNYLKLPVFAMDSAYDFPAFIPALRKLEISYYADADLTDRYVRFTIGRYKLTDILCARFNLEATLEARESTLCGVVP
;
A
#
# COMPACT_ATOMS: atom_id res chain seq x y z
N ALA A 1 -6.61 -9.56 2.93
CA ALA A 1 -6.17 -10.37 4.07
C ALA A 1 -6.31 -9.56 5.35
N GLU A 2 -6.53 -10.25 6.46
CA GLU A 2 -6.72 -9.66 7.77
C GLU A 2 -5.57 -10.11 8.66
N ILE A 3 -4.95 -9.18 9.38
CA ILE A 3 -3.81 -9.46 10.25
C ILE A 3 -4.00 -8.72 11.57
N VAL A 4 -3.65 -9.41 12.66
CA VAL A 4 -3.54 -8.81 13.99
C VAL A 4 -2.11 -8.35 14.19
N ALA A 5 -1.92 -7.05 14.43
CA ALA A 5 -0.63 -6.42 14.64
C ALA A 5 -0.38 -6.17 16.14
N ASN A 6 0.84 -6.48 16.59
CA ASN A 6 1.35 -6.12 17.90
C ASN A 6 2.47 -5.10 17.72
N VAL A 7 2.35 -3.97 18.41
CA VAL A 7 3.19 -2.78 18.19
C VAL A 7 3.86 -2.41 19.49
N THR A 8 5.18 -2.28 19.44
CA THR A 8 5.98 -1.71 20.53
C THR A 8 6.17 -0.22 20.29
N SER A 9 6.04 0.58 21.34
CA SER A 9 6.14 2.04 21.26
C SER A 9 7.43 2.50 20.57
N GLY A 10 7.28 3.43 19.63
CA GLY A 10 8.38 4.04 18.89
C GLY A 10 9.06 3.12 17.89
N GLN A 11 8.51 1.93 17.61
CA GLN A 11 9.03 0.99 16.63
C GLN A 11 7.98 0.69 15.57
N ALA A 12 8.40 0.69 14.30
CA ALA A 12 7.52 0.25 13.22
C ALA A 12 7.53 -1.28 13.17
N THR A 13 6.36 -1.89 13.42
CA THR A 13 6.14 -3.32 13.21
C THR A 13 5.77 -3.56 11.76
N GLN A 14 6.53 -4.40 11.07
CA GLN A 14 6.19 -4.86 9.74
C GLN A 14 5.05 -5.87 9.81
N ILE A 15 3.96 -5.62 9.08
CA ILE A 15 2.76 -6.47 9.06
C ILE A 15 2.74 -7.32 7.79
N VAL A 16 3.13 -6.72 6.66
CA VAL A 16 3.08 -7.37 5.35
C VAL A 16 4.35 -7.06 4.59
N VAL A 17 4.90 -8.09 3.95
CA VAL A 17 5.88 -7.96 2.88
C VAL A 17 5.48 -8.89 1.76
N LEU A 18 5.25 -8.33 0.59
CA LEU A 18 5.04 -9.08 -0.64
C LEU A 18 6.06 -8.62 -1.66
N SER A 19 6.65 -9.59 -2.35
CA SER A 19 7.60 -9.34 -3.43
C SER A 19 7.29 -10.22 -4.63
N LEU A 20 7.48 -9.65 -5.81
CA LEU A 20 7.45 -10.34 -7.09
C LEU A 20 8.88 -10.46 -7.64
N PRO A 21 9.16 -11.45 -8.50
CA PRO A 21 10.41 -11.50 -9.26
C PRO A 21 10.62 -10.24 -10.12
N GLU A 22 11.87 -9.83 -10.37
CA GLU A 22 12.19 -8.59 -11.10
C GLU A 22 11.57 -8.50 -12.50
N SER A 23 11.33 -9.62 -13.17
CA SER A 23 10.71 -9.68 -14.51
C SER A 23 9.30 -10.28 -14.49
N SER A 24 8.56 -10.07 -13.40
CA SER A 24 7.18 -10.57 -13.31
C SER A 24 6.30 -9.87 -14.35
N PRO A 25 5.46 -10.61 -15.10
CA PRO A 25 4.44 -10.02 -15.97
C PRO A 25 3.23 -9.50 -15.17
N GLU A 26 3.36 -9.38 -13.85
CA GLU A 26 2.33 -9.02 -12.91
C GLU A 26 2.83 -7.94 -11.97
N PHE A 27 1.90 -7.24 -11.33
CA PHE A 27 2.17 -6.23 -10.32
C PHE A 27 1.19 -6.37 -9.16
N LEU A 28 1.56 -5.84 -8.00
CA LEU A 28 0.74 -5.81 -6.80
C LEU A 28 0.02 -4.47 -6.72
N VAL A 29 -1.20 -4.47 -6.18
CA VAL A 29 -1.96 -3.25 -5.93
C VAL A 29 -2.55 -3.32 -4.54
N LEU A 30 -2.27 -2.33 -3.68
CA LEU A 30 -3.09 -2.11 -2.50
C LEU A 30 -4.41 -1.47 -2.94
N GLU A 31 -5.49 -2.24 -2.81
CA GLU A 31 -6.85 -1.86 -3.20
C GLU A 31 -7.62 -1.23 -2.04
N SER A 32 -7.37 -1.71 -0.81
CA SER A 32 -7.97 -1.11 0.38
C SER A 32 -7.13 -1.35 1.62
N VAL A 33 -7.31 -0.48 2.61
CA VAL A 33 -6.74 -0.63 3.94
C VAL A 33 -7.72 -0.11 5.00
N THR A 34 -7.80 -0.79 6.12
CA THR A 34 -8.52 -0.33 7.31
C THR A 34 -7.80 -0.81 8.55
N ALA A 35 -8.03 -0.10 9.65
CA ALA A 35 -7.54 -0.49 10.94
C ALA A 35 -8.55 -0.08 12.01
N ASP A 36 -8.54 -0.84 13.09
CA ASP A 36 -9.33 -0.52 14.27
C ASP A 36 -8.74 0.69 15.00
N ASN A 37 -9.62 1.64 15.32
CA ASN A 37 -9.30 2.87 16.03
C ASN A 37 -9.69 2.80 17.52
N THR A 38 -10.20 1.67 18.01
CA THR A 38 -10.70 1.51 19.38
C THR A 38 -9.64 1.93 20.41
N ASP A 39 -10.03 2.83 21.31
CA ASP A 39 -9.19 3.43 22.35
C ASP A 39 -7.92 4.13 21.85
N LEU A 40 -7.84 4.45 20.55
CA LEU A 40 -6.75 5.24 19.99
C LEU A 40 -7.10 6.72 19.98
N THR A 41 -6.17 7.52 20.46
CA THR A 41 -6.24 8.98 20.44
C THR A 41 -5.12 9.54 19.57
N LEU A 42 -5.19 10.84 19.26
CA LEU A 42 -4.13 11.54 18.55
C LEU A 42 -2.75 11.39 19.25
N ALA A 43 -2.73 11.30 20.58
CA ALA A 43 -1.50 11.18 21.37
C ALA A 43 -0.77 9.85 21.16
N ASN A 44 -1.48 8.79 20.75
CA ASN A 44 -0.85 7.50 20.45
C ASN A 44 -0.05 7.53 19.13
N ASN A 45 -0.31 8.52 18.26
CA ASN A 45 0.32 8.67 16.95
C ASN A 45 0.39 7.33 16.17
N ALA A 46 -0.71 6.58 16.18
CA ALA A 46 -0.83 5.32 15.48
C ALA A 46 -0.96 5.56 13.97
N GLN A 47 -0.07 4.95 13.18
CA GLN A 47 0.09 5.21 11.75
C GLN A 47 0.32 3.91 10.98
N ILE A 48 -0.32 3.79 9.82
CA ILE A 48 0.03 2.80 8.82
C ILE A 48 0.92 3.45 7.78
N TYR A 49 2.07 2.80 7.52
CA TYR A 49 2.99 3.15 6.47
C TYR A 49 2.89 2.14 5.34
N VAL A 50 2.81 2.63 4.12
CA VAL A 50 2.90 1.82 2.91
C VAL A 50 4.18 2.21 2.17
N THR A 51 5.01 1.22 1.92
CA THR A 51 6.21 1.33 1.07
C THR A 51 5.97 0.51 -0.19
N ARG A 52 6.29 1.09 -1.35
CA ARG A 52 6.19 0.40 -2.64
C ARG A 52 7.52 0.48 -3.35
N ASP A 53 7.99 -0.62 -3.91
CA ASP A 53 9.25 -0.70 -4.66
C ASP A 53 10.41 0.00 -3.92
N ASP A 54 10.97 1.07 -4.49
CA ASP A 54 12.06 1.87 -3.88
C ASP A 54 11.54 3.13 -3.16
N ASP A 55 10.22 3.34 -3.14
CA ASP A 55 9.53 4.51 -2.58
C ASP A 55 9.10 4.22 -1.14
N THR A 56 10.03 4.49 -0.22
CA THR A 56 9.87 4.24 1.22
C THR A 56 8.90 5.23 1.84
N ASN A 57 7.93 4.73 2.63
CA ASN A 57 6.89 5.53 3.28
C ASN A 57 6.08 6.38 2.29
N TYR A 58 5.84 5.84 1.09
CA TYR A 58 5.03 6.46 0.04
C TYR A 58 3.69 7.03 0.56
N LEU A 59 3.03 6.27 1.45
CA LEU A 59 1.80 6.71 2.10
C LEU A 59 1.89 6.52 3.61
N LYS A 60 1.38 7.52 4.34
CA LYS A 60 1.19 7.52 5.78
C LYS A 60 -0.28 7.78 6.10
N LEU A 61 -0.93 6.86 6.81
CA LEU A 61 -2.33 6.95 7.19
C LEU A 61 -2.50 6.99 8.72
N PRO A 62 -3.17 8.01 9.28
CA PRO A 62 -3.47 8.08 10.69
C PRO A 62 -4.60 7.11 11.07
N VAL A 63 -4.30 6.16 11.96
CA VAL A 63 -5.26 5.10 12.34
C VAL A 63 -6.42 5.64 13.16
N PHE A 64 -6.19 6.68 13.98
CA PHE A 64 -7.25 7.27 14.81
C PHE A 64 -8.42 7.86 13.99
N ALA A 65 -8.20 8.15 12.70
CA ALA A 65 -9.20 8.69 11.79
C ALA A 65 -9.91 7.60 10.96
N MET A 66 -9.52 6.33 11.11
CA MET A 66 -10.12 5.19 10.43
C MET A 66 -11.26 4.59 11.26
N ASP A 67 -12.01 3.66 10.69
CA ASP A 67 -13.03 2.87 11.38
C ASP A 67 -13.05 1.46 10.76
N SER A 68 -13.09 0.41 11.59
CA SER A 68 -13.10 -0.99 11.12
C SER A 68 -14.33 -1.35 10.28
N ALA A 69 -15.41 -0.57 10.38
CA ALA A 69 -16.62 -0.71 9.58
C ALA A 69 -16.42 -0.32 8.10
N TYR A 70 -15.39 0.48 7.79
CA TYR A 70 -15.15 1.00 6.45
C TYR A 70 -13.73 0.74 5.98
N ASP A 71 -13.62 0.28 4.74
CA ASP A 71 -12.36 0.16 4.05
C ASP A 71 -12.01 1.50 3.39
N PHE A 72 -10.81 2.02 3.64
CA PHE A 72 -10.27 3.13 2.86
C PHE A 72 -9.88 2.60 1.48
N PRO A 73 -10.55 3.00 0.40
CA PRO A 73 -10.22 2.54 -0.94
C PRO A 73 -8.92 3.20 -1.41
N ALA A 74 -8.06 2.42 -2.04
CA ALA A 74 -6.77 2.85 -2.55
C ALA A 74 -6.51 2.25 -3.93
N PHE A 75 -5.61 2.89 -4.67
CA PHE A 75 -4.99 2.30 -5.85
C PHE A 75 -3.51 2.61 -5.80
N ILE A 76 -2.77 1.79 -5.04
CA ILE A 76 -1.32 1.94 -4.89
C ILE A 76 -0.64 0.76 -5.57
N PRO A 77 -0.23 0.92 -6.84
CA PRO A 77 0.47 -0.12 -7.57
C PRO A 77 1.93 -0.20 -7.13
N ALA A 78 2.47 -1.42 -7.12
CA ALA A 78 3.87 -1.74 -6.89
C ALA A 78 4.33 -2.84 -7.85
N LEU A 79 5.42 -2.62 -8.57
CA LEU A 79 5.90 -3.54 -9.62
C LEU A 79 6.62 -4.76 -9.04
N ARG A 80 7.38 -4.56 -7.97
CA ARG A 80 8.29 -5.56 -7.39
C ARG A 80 7.99 -5.81 -5.92
N LYS A 81 7.68 -4.79 -5.13
CA LYS A 81 7.61 -4.92 -3.67
C LYS A 81 6.52 -4.06 -3.07
N LEU A 82 5.70 -4.63 -2.18
CA LEU A 82 4.75 -3.89 -1.38
C LEU A 82 4.93 -4.26 0.09
N GLU A 83 5.15 -3.27 0.94
CA GLU A 83 5.30 -3.44 2.37
C GLU A 83 4.32 -2.56 3.13
N ILE A 84 3.72 -3.13 4.15
CA ILE A 84 2.82 -2.42 5.06
C ILE A 84 3.39 -2.57 6.47
N SER A 85 3.63 -1.44 7.11
CA SER A 85 4.13 -1.36 8.48
C SER A 85 3.19 -0.52 9.34
N TYR A 86 3.18 -0.79 10.63
CA TYR A 86 2.38 -0.06 11.59
C TYR A 86 3.30 0.48 12.68
N TYR A 87 3.10 1.73 13.02
CA TYR A 87 3.86 2.46 14.02
C TYR A 87 2.91 3.07 15.04
N ALA A 88 3.33 3.14 16.30
CA ALA A 88 2.67 3.95 17.31
C ALA A 88 3.68 4.44 18.35
N ASP A 89 3.38 5.58 18.98
CA ASP A 89 4.11 6.10 20.15
C ASP A 89 3.58 5.49 21.46
N ALA A 90 2.93 4.33 21.39
CA ALA A 90 2.39 3.58 22.52
C ALA A 90 2.53 2.08 22.27
N ASP A 91 2.63 1.30 23.35
CA ASP A 91 2.54 -0.15 23.26
C ASP A 91 1.09 -0.55 22.99
N LEU A 92 0.85 -1.20 21.85
CA LEU A 92 -0.48 -1.60 21.41
C LEU A 92 -0.48 -3.09 21.11
N THR A 93 -1.37 -3.83 21.76
CA THR A 93 -1.61 -5.25 21.50
C THR A 93 -2.90 -5.45 20.73
N ASP A 94 -2.96 -6.55 19.99
CA ASP A 94 -4.15 -7.05 19.29
C ASP A 94 -4.81 -6.01 18.35
N ARG A 95 -4.01 -5.24 17.63
CA ARG A 95 -4.52 -4.21 16.71
C ARG A 95 -4.96 -4.84 15.40
N TYR A 96 -6.25 -4.76 15.13
CA TYR A 96 -6.81 -5.25 13.88
C TYR A 96 -6.43 -4.35 12.71
N VAL A 97 -5.83 -4.95 11.68
CA VAL A 97 -5.54 -4.29 10.40
C VAL A 97 -6.00 -5.21 9.26
N ARG A 98 -6.83 -4.68 8.37
CA ARG A 98 -7.29 -5.39 7.17
C ARG A 98 -6.84 -4.64 5.94
N PHE A 99 -6.38 -5.37 4.94
CA PHE A 99 -5.95 -4.80 3.68
C PHE A 99 -6.35 -5.72 2.53
N THR A 100 -6.69 -5.15 1.39
CA THR A 100 -6.97 -5.90 0.16
C THR A 100 -5.84 -5.64 -0.81
N ILE A 101 -5.17 -6.71 -1.23
CA ILE A 101 -4.07 -6.63 -2.20
C ILE A 101 -4.43 -7.49 -3.40
N GLY A 102 -4.51 -6.85 -4.55
CA GLY A 102 -4.70 -7.49 -5.84
C GLY A 102 -3.37 -7.82 -6.49
N ARG A 103 -3.38 -8.89 -7.28
CA ARG A 103 -2.30 -9.25 -8.20
C ARG A 103 -2.85 -9.22 -9.61
N TYR A 104 -2.28 -8.36 -10.44
CA TYR A 104 -2.81 -8.07 -11.77
C TYR A 104 -1.74 -8.24 -12.83
N LYS A 105 -2.14 -8.58 -14.06
CA LYS A 105 -1.23 -8.64 -15.20
C LYS A 105 -0.86 -7.25 -15.68
N LEU A 106 0.42 -7.04 -15.97
CA LEU A 106 0.90 -5.88 -16.70
C LEU A 106 0.50 -6.03 -18.17
N THR A 107 -0.57 -5.32 -18.54
CA THR A 107 -0.92 -5.16 -19.95
C THR A 107 0.06 -4.19 -20.61
N ASP A 108 0.13 -4.22 -21.94
CA ASP A 108 1.07 -3.38 -22.69
C ASP A 108 0.91 -1.87 -22.40
N ILE A 109 -0.33 -1.41 -22.21
CA ILE A 109 -0.61 -0.02 -21.79
C ILE A 109 -0.13 0.29 -20.36
N LEU A 110 -0.20 -0.69 -19.44
CA LEU A 110 0.32 -0.52 -18.08
C LEU A 110 1.85 -0.55 -18.08
N CYS A 111 2.47 -1.41 -18.89
CA CYS A 111 3.92 -1.38 -19.13
C CYS A 111 4.35 0.00 -19.61
N ALA A 112 3.66 0.57 -20.60
CA ALA A 112 3.95 1.92 -21.09
C ALA A 112 3.79 2.99 -19.99
N ARG A 113 2.73 2.91 -19.17
CA ARG A 113 2.51 3.85 -18.05
C ARG A 113 3.60 3.79 -16.98
N PHE A 114 4.16 2.61 -16.73
CA PHE A 114 5.24 2.41 -15.78
C PHE A 114 6.64 2.54 -16.42
N ASN A 115 6.71 3.07 -17.64
CA ASN A 115 7.96 3.27 -18.39
C ASN A 115 8.78 1.97 -18.60
N LEU A 116 8.08 0.84 -18.75
CA LEU A 116 8.64 -0.45 -19.09
C LEU A 116 8.69 -0.65 -20.62
N GLU A 117 9.24 -1.78 -21.06
CA GLU A 117 9.17 -2.18 -22.45
C GLU A 117 7.70 -2.43 -22.86
N ALA A 118 7.27 -1.73 -23.91
CA ALA A 118 5.90 -1.75 -24.41
C ALA A 118 5.90 -1.39 -25.90
N THR A 119 4.82 -1.72 -26.61
CA THR A 119 4.69 -1.34 -28.02
C THR A 119 4.66 0.18 -28.21
N LEU A 120 5.01 0.64 -29.43
CA LEU A 120 4.93 2.06 -29.78
C LEU A 120 3.50 2.59 -29.62
N GLU A 121 2.50 1.83 -30.08
CA GLU A 121 1.09 2.19 -29.96
C GLU A 121 0.67 2.42 -28.50
N ALA A 122 1.08 1.54 -27.59
CA ALA A 122 0.79 1.69 -26.17
C ALA A 122 1.47 2.94 -25.57
N ARG A 123 2.70 3.25 -25.98
CA ARG A 123 3.43 4.45 -25.54
C ARG A 123 2.81 5.74 -26.07
N GLU A 124 2.33 5.74 -27.32
CA GLU A 124 1.61 6.87 -27.88
C GLU A 124 0.25 7.07 -27.19
N SER A 125 -0.43 5.96 -26.85
CA SER A 125 -1.69 5.99 -26.13
C SER A 125 -1.60 6.63 -24.74
N THR A 126 -0.47 6.50 -24.03
CA THR A 126 -0.27 7.18 -22.74
C THR A 126 0.00 8.68 -22.88
N LEU A 127 0.39 9.15 -24.07
CA LEU A 127 0.60 10.57 -24.39
C LEU A 127 -0.69 11.25 -24.88
N CYS A 128 -1.64 10.49 -25.43
CA CYS A 128 -2.95 10.96 -25.86
C CYS A 128 -3.84 11.32 -24.66
N GLY A 129 -3.68 12.54 -24.15
CA GLY A 129 -4.41 13.08 -22.99
C GLY A 129 -3.67 14.16 -22.22
N VAL A 130 -2.38 14.37 -22.53
CA VAL A 130 -1.63 15.51 -22.04
C VAL A 130 -2.01 16.72 -22.90
N VAL A 131 -2.93 17.55 -22.40
CA VAL A 131 -3.18 18.87 -23.00
C VAL A 131 -1.90 19.69 -22.79
N PRO A 132 -1.34 20.33 -23.85
CA PRO A 132 -0.11 21.11 -23.74
C PRO A 132 -0.22 22.28 -22.76
#